data_AF-A0A6P6FD74-F1
#
_entry.id   AF-A0A6P6FD74-F1
#
_cell.length_a   1.000
_cell.length_b   1.000
_cell.length_c   1.000
_cell.angle_alpha   90.00
_cell.angle_beta   90.00
_cell.angle_gamma   90.00
#
_symmetry.space_group_name_H-M   'P 1'
#
loop_
_entity.id
_entity.type
_entity.pdbx_description
1 polymer ?
#
loop_
_entity_poly.entity_id
_entity_poly.type
_entity_poly.pdbx_seq_one_letter_code
_entity_poly.pdbx_strand_id
1 'polypeptide(L)'
;MISTKHSAEMVEVRKKNYVCDKPMVVVDYNRGKYAVDLSDQMIAYSTPHGRTLKWYIKLALQLLLNTSISNAMILSKQATKTKIKVSDFRMVLVMHLTQFHSPEPSNILIRQRLRHEMQKKEGQA
;
A
#
# COMPACT_ATOMS: atom_id res chain seq x y z
N MET A 1 -2.27 -12.43 28.66
CA MET A 1 -3.10 -11.42 27.97
C MET A 1 -4.00 -10.78 29.00
N ILE A 2 -4.24 -9.48 28.88
CA ILE A 2 -5.18 -8.77 29.74
C ILE A 2 -6.43 -8.51 28.91
N SER A 3 -7.61 -8.72 29.49
CA SER A 3 -8.88 -8.57 28.80
C SER A 3 -9.94 -8.06 29.78
N THR A 4 -10.78 -7.14 29.29
CA THR A 4 -11.95 -6.62 30.00
C THR A 4 -13.25 -7.34 29.64
N LYS A 5 -13.23 -8.22 28.62
CA LYS A 5 -14.42 -8.92 28.08
C LYS A 5 -14.45 -10.41 28.43
N HIS A 6 -13.32 -11.10 28.25
CA HIS A 6 -13.21 -12.55 28.40
C HIS A 6 -13.08 -12.98 29.87
N SER A 7 -13.77 -14.07 30.22
CA SER A 7 -13.60 -14.81 31.47
C SER A 7 -12.38 -15.75 31.41
N ALA A 8 -12.15 -16.55 32.46
CA ALA A 8 -11.11 -17.58 32.54
C ALA A 8 -11.43 -18.87 31.74
N GLU A 9 -12.33 -18.78 30.77
CA GLU A 9 -12.78 -19.92 29.97
C GLU A 9 -11.67 -20.46 29.06
N MET A 10 -11.63 -21.79 28.95
CA MET A 10 -10.73 -22.54 28.09
C MET A 10 -11.53 -23.13 26.93
N VAL A 11 -10.95 -23.08 25.72
CA VAL A 11 -11.57 -23.58 24.50
C VAL A 11 -10.62 -24.56 23.83
N GLU A 12 -11.19 -25.69 23.40
CA GLU A 12 -10.47 -26.68 22.61
C GLU A 12 -10.08 -26.08 21.25
N VAL A 13 -8.78 -26.03 20.96
CA VAL A 13 -8.24 -25.59 19.68
C VAL A 13 -7.62 -26.78 18.96
N ARG A 14 -8.21 -27.16 17.83
CA ARG A 14 -7.63 -28.16 16.94
C ARG A 14 -6.49 -27.56 16.12
N LYS A 15 -5.32 -28.20 16.21
CA LYS A 15 -4.16 -27.97 15.35
C LYS A 15 -3.99 -29.15 14.39
N LYS A 16 -3.11 -28.99 13.41
CA LYS A 16 -2.96 -29.93 12.29
C LYS A 16 -2.68 -31.37 12.76
N ASN A 17 -1.92 -31.53 13.85
CA ASN A 17 -1.47 -32.83 14.35
C ASN A 17 -1.96 -33.16 15.77
N TYR A 18 -2.63 -32.23 16.46
CA TYR A 18 -3.04 -32.42 17.85
C TYR A 18 -4.14 -31.45 18.26
N VAL A 19 -4.76 -31.74 19.40
CA VAL A 19 -5.77 -30.91 20.04
C VAL A 19 -5.17 -30.31 21.31
N CYS A 20 -5.40 -29.03 21.57
CA CYS A 20 -4.96 -28.38 22.80
C CYS A 20 -5.98 -27.37 23.30
N ASP A 21 -6.13 -27.26 24.62
CA ASP A 21 -6.95 -26.22 25.22
C ASP A 21 -6.19 -24.90 25.30
N LYS A 22 -6.86 -23.82 24.93
CA LYS A 22 -6.32 -22.46 25.02
C LYS A 22 -7.34 -21.55 25.70
N PRO A 23 -6.90 -20.55 26.47
CA PRO A 23 -7.81 -19.54 26.98
C PRO A 23 -8.55 -18.85 25.83
N MET A 24 -9.85 -18.60 25.97
CA MET A 24 -10.66 -17.96 24.93
C MET A 24 -10.06 -16.62 24.49
N VAL A 25 -9.55 -15.83 25.45
CA VAL A 25 -8.87 -14.55 25.18
C VAL A 25 -7.70 -14.70 24.19
N VAL A 26 -6.97 -15.82 24.25
CA VAL A 26 -5.83 -16.08 23.35
C VAL A 26 -6.31 -16.41 21.94
N VAL A 27 -7.41 -17.13 21.82
CA VAL A 27 -8.00 -17.49 20.53
C VAL A 27 -8.49 -16.24 19.82
N ASP A 28 -9.29 -15.42 20.50
CA ASP A 28 -9.89 -14.22 19.94
C ASP A 28 -8.84 -13.14 19.61
N TYR A 29 -7.83 -12.95 20.47
CA TYR A 29 -6.72 -12.07 20.15
C TYR A 29 -5.98 -12.50 18.88
N ASN A 30 -5.65 -13.79 18.75
CA ASN A 30 -4.96 -14.29 17.57
C ASN A 30 -5.80 -14.18 16.30
N ARG A 31 -7.13 -14.29 16.42
CA ARG A 31 -8.06 -14.04 15.31
C ARG A 31 -8.08 -12.57 14.89
N GLY A 32 -8.10 -11.65 15.86
CA GLY A 32 -8.19 -10.21 15.61
C GLY A 32 -6.90 -9.56 15.14
N LYS A 33 -5.74 -9.96 15.71
CA LYS A 33 -4.46 -9.28 15.47
C LYS A 33 -4.01 -9.31 14.00
N TYR A 34 -4.40 -10.37 13.27
CA TYR A 34 -3.97 -10.60 11.88
C TYR A 34 -4.48 -9.54 10.89
N ALA A 35 -5.55 -8.81 11.22
CA ALA A 35 -6.15 -7.85 10.31
C ALA A 35 -5.18 -6.72 9.92
N VAL A 36 -4.38 -6.23 10.87
CA VAL A 36 -3.38 -5.18 10.63
C VAL A 36 -2.25 -5.72 9.75
N ASP A 37 -1.69 -6.87 10.12
CA ASP A 37 -0.62 -7.53 9.37
C ASP A 37 -1.02 -7.79 7.91
N LEU A 38 -2.27 -8.21 7.67
CA LEU A 38 -2.79 -8.46 6.33
C LEU A 38 -2.88 -7.17 5.51
N SER A 39 -3.33 -6.08 6.12
CA SER A 39 -3.41 -4.77 5.46
C SER A 39 -2.02 -4.27 5.09
N ASP A 40 -1.06 -4.39 6.01
CA ASP A 40 0.34 -4.03 5.77
C ASP A 40 0.95 -4.89 4.66
N GLN A 41 0.68 -6.19 4.65
CA GLN A 41 1.12 -7.10 3.59
C GLN A 41 0.53 -6.72 2.22
N MET A 42 -0.75 -6.34 2.16
CA MET A 42 -1.37 -5.88 0.91
C MET A 42 -0.72 -4.61 0.35
N ILE A 43 -0.20 -3.76 1.23
CA ILE A 43 0.42 -2.47 0.89
C ILE A 43 1.91 -2.63 0.55
N ALA A 44 2.60 -3.59 1.18
CA ALA A 44 4.04 -3.80 1.03
C ALA A 44 4.49 -4.02 -0.43
N TYR A 45 3.65 -4.66 -1.26
CA TYR A 45 3.97 -4.96 -2.66
C TYR A 45 3.82 -3.78 -3.63
N SER A 46 3.45 -2.59 -3.16
CA SER A 46 3.10 -1.47 -4.03
C SER A 46 3.65 -0.12 -3.57
N THR A 47 4.65 -0.11 -2.70
CA THR A 47 5.33 1.14 -2.31
C THR A 47 5.98 1.80 -3.52
N PRO A 48 5.61 3.04 -3.88
CA PRO A 48 6.30 3.79 -4.92
C PRO A 48 7.76 3.97 -4.49
N HIS A 49 8.66 3.22 -5.12
CA HIS A 49 10.08 3.24 -4.78
C HIS A 49 10.73 4.45 -5.47
N GLY A 50 10.44 5.64 -4.97
CA GLY A 50 11.12 6.87 -5.34
C GLY A 50 12.02 7.33 -4.20
N ARG A 51 13.21 7.87 -4.51
CA ARG A 51 14.00 8.66 -3.56
C ARG A 51 13.23 9.96 -3.24
N THR A 52 12.14 9.87 -2.49
CA THR A 52 11.30 11.02 -2.19
C THR A 52 12.02 11.89 -1.16
N LEU A 53 12.32 13.14 -1.54
CA LEU A 53 13.18 14.02 -0.74
C LEU A 53 12.59 14.48 0.61
N LYS A 54 11.28 14.28 0.87
CA LYS A 54 10.60 14.81 2.07
C LYS A 54 9.56 13.84 2.64
N TRP A 55 9.53 13.71 3.97
CA TRP A 55 8.71 12.72 4.69
C TRP A 55 7.20 12.87 4.45
N TYR A 56 6.70 14.10 4.31
CA TYR A 56 5.28 14.35 4.11
C TYR A 56 4.80 13.90 2.72
N ILE A 57 5.66 13.97 1.70
CA ILE A 57 5.33 13.48 0.36
C ILE A 57 5.22 11.95 0.39
N LYS A 58 6.12 11.28 1.12
CA LYS A 58 6.04 9.83 1.34
C LYS A 58 4.73 9.43 2.02
N LEU A 59 4.31 10.18 3.04
CA LEU A 59 3.02 9.96 3.72
C LEU A 59 1.83 10.13 2.74
N ALA A 60 1.82 11.23 1.97
CA ALA A 60 0.75 11.50 1.00
C ALA A 60 0.65 10.39 -0.07
N LEU A 61 1.78 9.94 -0.62
CA LEU A 61 1.81 8.84 -1.59
C LEU A 61 1.33 7.53 -0.98
N GLN A 62 1.70 7.23 0.27
CA GLN A 62 1.24 6.05 0.98
C GLN A 62 -0.28 6.08 1.17
N LEU A 63 -0.83 7.20 1.64
CA LEU A 63 -2.27 7.34 1.85
C LEU A 63 -3.04 7.21 0.52
N LEU A 64 -2.61 7.93 -0.51
CA LEU A 64 -3.33 7.98 -1.79
C LEU A 64 -3.19 6.69 -2.60
N LEU A 65 -1.98 6.15 -2.75
CA LEU A 65 -1.71 5.04 -3.68
C LEU A 65 -1.76 3.66 -3.04
N ASN A 66 -1.78 3.58 -1.72
CA ASN A 66 -1.84 2.30 -1.01
C ASN A 66 -3.12 2.18 -0.19
N THR A 67 -3.35 3.08 0.76
CA THR A 67 -4.52 2.99 1.65
C THR A 67 -5.83 3.20 0.88
N SER A 68 -5.96 4.30 0.13
CA SER A 68 -7.20 4.59 -0.61
C SER A 68 -7.50 3.55 -1.69
N ILE A 69 -6.48 3.09 -2.43
CA ILE A 69 -6.64 2.05 -3.47
C ILE A 69 -7.08 0.71 -2.85
N SER A 70 -6.50 0.32 -1.71
CA SER A 70 -6.89 -0.92 -1.02
C SER A 70 -8.34 -0.85 -0.52
N ASN A 71 -8.75 0.29 0.03
CA ASN A 71 -10.13 0.51 0.47
C ASN A 71 -11.11 0.50 -0.72
N ALA A 72 -10.77 1.17 -1.82
CA ALA A 72 -11.58 1.17 -3.04
C ALA A 72 -11.76 -0.25 -3.61
N MET A 73 -10.70 -1.06 -3.56
CA MET A 73 -10.78 -2.46 -3.97
C MET A 73 -11.70 -3.28 -3.07
N ILE A 74 -11.63 -3.08 -1.74
CA ILE A 74 -12.52 -3.78 -0.79
C ILE A 74 -13.97 -3.41 -1.09
N LEU A 75 -14.26 -2.12 -1.29
CA LEU A 75 -15.60 -1.66 -1.67
C LEU A 75 -16.06 -2.24 -3.01
N SER A 76 -15.19 -2.26 -4.02
CA SER A 76 -15.49 -2.87 -5.33
C SER A 76 -15.79 -4.36 -5.20
N LYS A 77 -15.00 -5.10 -4.39
CA LYS A 77 -15.27 -6.52 -4.10
C LYS A 77 -16.61 -6.72 -3.41
N GLN A 78 -16.98 -5.84 -2.48
CA GLN A 78 -18.27 -5.92 -1.78
C GLN A 78 -19.45 -5.62 -2.72
N ALA A 79 -19.31 -4.60 -3.58
CA ALA A 79 -20.36 -4.19 -4.51
C ALA A 79 -20.57 -5.21 -5.65
N THR A 80 -19.50 -5.69 -6.27
CA THR A 80 -19.57 -6.58 -7.45
C THR A 80 -19.58 -8.06 -7.07
N LYS A 81 -19.24 -8.42 -5.82
CA LYS A 81 -19.06 -9.80 -5.33
C LYS A 81 -18.05 -10.63 -6.14
N THR A 82 -17.18 -9.98 -6.91
CA THR A 82 -16.15 -10.62 -7.74
C THR A 82 -14.81 -10.63 -7.03
N LYS A 83 -14.03 -11.69 -7.29
CA LYS A 83 -12.66 -11.80 -6.79
C LYS A 83 -11.72 -11.24 -7.85
N ILE A 84 -11.11 -10.10 -7.56
CA ILE A 84 -10.08 -9.47 -8.40
C ILE A 84 -8.75 -9.47 -7.64
N LYS A 85 -7.65 -9.81 -8.33
CA LYS A 85 -6.29 -9.75 -7.77
C LYS A 85 -5.85 -8.30 -7.59
N VAL A 86 -4.90 -8.07 -6.68
CA VAL A 86 -4.43 -6.72 -6.37
C VAL A 86 -3.81 -6.03 -7.59
N SER A 87 -3.01 -6.78 -8.36
CA SER A 87 -2.40 -6.34 -9.63
C SER A 87 -3.43 -5.86 -10.64
N ASP A 88 -4.48 -6.67 -10.84
CA ASP A 88 -5.42 -6.48 -11.95
C ASP A 88 -6.31 -5.26 -11.68
N PHE A 89 -6.74 -5.08 -10.44
CA PHE A 89 -7.47 -3.88 -10.03
C PHE A 89 -6.63 -2.62 -10.20
N ARG A 90 -5.36 -2.65 -9.78
CA ARG A 90 -4.44 -1.52 -9.95
C ARG A 90 -4.19 -1.22 -11.43
N MET A 91 -4.07 -2.24 -12.27
CA MET A 91 -3.92 -2.09 -13.73
C MET A 91 -5.14 -1.40 -14.33
N VAL A 92 -6.35 -1.89 -14.04
CA VAL A 92 -7.60 -1.29 -14.54
C VAL A 92 -7.72 0.17 -14.07
N LEU A 93 -7.38 0.45 -12.81
CA LEU A 93 -7.40 1.79 -12.26
C LEU A 93 -6.41 2.71 -12.98
N VAL A 94 -5.17 2.26 -13.20
CA VAL A 94 -4.16 3.02 -13.94
C VAL A 94 -4.66 3.31 -15.34
N MET A 95 -5.16 2.32 -16.07
CA MET A 95 -5.68 2.49 -17.43
C MET A 95 -6.81 3.53 -17.51
N HIS A 96 -7.71 3.55 -16.52
CA HIS A 96 -8.78 4.55 -16.45
C HIS A 96 -8.25 5.95 -16.12
N LEU A 97 -7.34 6.06 -15.14
CA LEU A 97 -6.80 7.34 -14.69
C LEU A 97 -5.86 7.98 -15.72
N THR A 98 -5.09 7.17 -16.45
CA THR A 98 -4.14 7.67 -17.43
C THR A 98 -4.75 7.88 -18.80
N GLN A 99 -6.02 7.49 -19.03
CA GLN A 99 -6.72 7.56 -20.31
C GLN A 99 -5.75 7.33 -21.47
N PHE A 100 -5.33 6.08 -21.72
CA PHE A 100 -4.53 5.77 -22.91
C PHE A 100 -5.35 6.13 -24.18
N HIS A 101 -5.41 7.42 -24.52
CA HIS A 101 -5.40 7.90 -25.88
C HIS A 101 -4.10 7.33 -26.46
N SER A 102 -4.20 6.70 -27.63
CA SER A 102 -3.03 6.42 -28.47
C SER A 102 -2.05 7.61 -28.38
N PRO A 103 -0.74 7.38 -28.25
CA PRO A 103 0.22 8.47 -28.21
C PRO A 103 0.16 9.21 -29.55
N GLU A 104 -0.65 10.24 -29.63
CA GLU A 104 -0.30 11.39 -30.46
C GLU A 104 1.04 11.88 -29.90
N PRO A 105 2.06 12.09 -30.75
CA PRO A 105 3.38 12.53 -30.31
C PRO A 105 3.24 13.92 -29.69
N SER A 106 2.95 13.94 -28.39
CA SER A 106 3.00 15.16 -27.60
C SER A 106 4.45 15.57 -27.58
N ASN A 107 4.73 16.71 -28.23
CA ASN A 107 5.97 17.45 -28.13
C ASN A 107 6.15 17.91 -26.68
N ILE A 108 6.42 16.97 -25.76
CA ILE A 108 6.86 17.28 -24.43
C ILE A 108 8.25 17.83 -24.63
N LEU A 109 8.39 19.15 -24.59
CA LEU A 109 9.66 19.83 -24.50
C LEU A 109 10.36 19.28 -23.25
N ILE A 110 11.23 18.29 -23.45
CA ILE A 110 12.16 17.83 -22.41
C ILE A 110 12.89 19.09 -21.99
N ARG A 111 12.62 19.54 -20.76
CA ARG A 111 13.25 20.73 -20.20
C ARG A 111 14.74 20.42 -20.09
N GLN A 112 15.50 20.75 -21.13
CA GLN A 112 16.95 20.59 -21.13
C GLN A 112 17.46 21.43 -19.98
N ARG A 113 18.03 20.75 -18.98
CA ARG A 113 18.67 21.41 -17.85
C ARG A 113 19.90 22.11 -18.43
N LEU A 114 19.77 23.40 -18.72
CA LEU A 114 20.89 24.21 -19.20
C LEU A 114 22.01 24.10 -18.15
N ARG A 115 23.08 23.41 -18.52
CA ARG A 115 24.24 23.23 -17.67
C ARG A 115 24.88 24.61 -17.54
N HIS A 116 24.86 25.16 -16.33
CA HIS A 116 25.53 26.44 -16.08
C HIS A 116 27.04 26.19 -16.11
N GLU A 117 27.73 26.73 -17.11
CA GLU A 117 29.18 26.67 -17.20
C GLU A 117 29.78 27.92 -16.56
N MET A 118 30.70 27.72 -15.63
CA MET A 118 31.35 28.80 -14.90
C MET A 118 32.42 29.41 -15.81
N GLN A 119 32.17 30.63 -16.31
CA GLN A 119 33.18 31.38 -17.07
C GLN A 119 34.06 32.17 -16.10
N LYS A 120 35.36 31.90 -16.12
CA LYS A 120 36.34 32.66 -15.36
C LYS A 120 36.57 33.99 -16.09
N LYS A 121 36.17 35.11 -15.50
CA LYS A 121 36.60 36.43 -15.95
C LYS A 121 38.06 36.62 -15.56
N GLU A 122 38.91 36.90 -16.54
CA GLU A 122 40.26 37.38 -16.25
C GLU A 122 40.13 38.78 -15.66
N GLY A 123 40.64 38.94 -14.43
CA GLY A 123 40.80 40.25 -13.82
C GLY A 123 42.00 40.95 -14.46
N GLN A 124 41.83 42.20 -14.87
CA GLN A 124 42.96 43.06 -15.20
C GLN A 124 43.71 43.36 -13.90
N ALA A 125 44.99 42.97 -13.86
CA ALA A 125 45.94 43.33 -12.82
C ALA A 125 46.34 44.81 -12.91
#